data_AF-A0A1V6BHH6-F1
#
_entry.id   AF-A0A1V6BHH6-F1
#
_cell.length_a   1.000
_cell.length_b   1.000
_cell.length_c   1.000
_cell.angle_alpha   90.00
_cell.angle_beta   90.00
_cell.angle_gamma   90.00
#
_symmetry.space_group_name_H-M   'P 1'
#
loop_
_entity.id
_entity.type
_entity.pdbx_description
1 polymer ?
#
loop_
_entity_poly.entity_id
_entity_poly.type
_entity_poly.pdbx_seq_one_letter_code
_entity_poly.pdbx_strand_id
1 'polypeptide(L)' 'MKAIYEISSEITGKVLIKRRKVAKALRRWLRENGFAFTSYYYLEYLQ' A
#
# COMPACT_ATOMS: atom_id res chain seq x y z
N MET A 1 2.96 14.96 8.54
CA MET A 1 2.80 13.49 8.69
C MET A 1 3.27 12.78 7.43
N LYS A 2 4.45 12.16 7.45
CA LYS A 2 4.88 11.25 6.39
C LYS A 2 4.28 9.88 6.71
N ALA A 3 3.38 9.41 5.84
CA ALA A 3 2.81 8.08 5.94
C ALA A 3 3.44 7.19 4.87
N ILE A 4 3.98 6.04 5.25
CA ILE A 4 4.45 5.02 4.32
C ILE A 4 3.41 3.91 4.28
N TYR A 5 2.89 3.62 3.10
CA TYR A 5 1.94 2.55 2.85
C TYR A 5 2.69 1.33 2.35
N GLU A 6 2.59 0.22 3.06
CA GLU A 6 3.12 -1.07 2.63
C GLU A 6 1.96 -1.90 2.07
N ILE A 7 2.15 -2.45 0.87
CA ILE A 7 1.20 -3.36 0.23
C ILE A 7 1.97 -4.57 -0.25
N SER A 8 1.53 -5.76 0.17
CA SER A 8 2.13 -7.03 -0.24
C SER A 8 1.10 -7.89 -0.95
N SER A 9 1.44 -8.37 -2.14
CA SER A 9 0.65 -9.35 -2.90
C SER A 9 1.59 -10.32 -3.61
N GLU A 10 1.06 -11.46 -4.04
CA GLU A 10 1.83 -12.44 -4.83
C GLU A 10 2.34 -11.85 -6.15
N ILE A 11 1.57 -10.96 -6.78
CA ILE A 11 1.85 -10.41 -8.12
C ILE A 11 2.81 -9.23 -8.08
N THR A 12 2.67 -8.35 -7.09
CA THR A 12 3.49 -7.13 -7.00
C THR A 12 4.67 -7.28 -6.05
N GLY A 13 4.74 -8.38 -5.30
CA GLY A 13 5.60 -8.48 -4.13
C GLY A 13 5.26 -7.41 -3.08
N LYS A 14 6.25 -7.05 -2.27
CA LYS A 14 6.14 -6.01 -1.23
C LYS A 14 6.48 -4.63 -1.80
N VAL A 15 5.52 -3.72 -1.76
CA VAL A 15 5.62 -2.36 -2.31
C VAL A 15 5.46 -1.32 -1.20
N LEU A 16 6.42 -0.40 -1.10
CA LEU A 16 6.37 0.74 -0.17
C LEU A 16 6.05 2.04 -0.91
N ILE A 17 4.96 2.70 -0.53
CA ILE A 17 4.42 3.88 -1.23
C ILE A 17 4.31 5.04 -0.25
N LYS A 18 4.94 6.18 -0.56
CA LYS A 18 4.83 7.41 0.25
C LYS A 18 3.58 8.24 -0.05
N ARG A 19 2.93 8.02 -1.20
CA ARG A 19 1.75 8.77 -1.67
C ARG A 19 0.45 7.99 -1.45
N ARG A 20 -0.43 8.48 -0.58
CA ARG A 20 -1.74 7.86 -0.26
C ARG A 20 -2.58 7.55 -1.51
N LYS A 21 -2.65 8.47 -2.46
CA LYS A 21 -3.46 8.30 -3.69
C LYS A 21 -2.97 7.11 -4.53
N VAL A 22 -1.65 6.92 -4.63
CA VAL A 22 -1.04 5.80 -5.35
C VAL A 22 -1.30 4.48 -4.61
N ALA A 23 -1.12 4.46 -3.29
CA ALA A 23 -1.43 3.27 -2.48
C ALA A 23 -2.92 2.87 -2.57
N LYS A 24 -3.83 3.86 -2.62
CA LYS A 24 -5.27 3.60 -2.82
C LYS A 24 -5.55 3.04 -4.22
N ALA A 25 -4.92 3.59 -5.26
CA ALA A 25 -5.08 3.10 -6.63
C ALA A 25 -4.60 1.64 -6.76
N LEU A 26 -3.44 1.31 -6.18
CA LEU A 26 -2.92 -0.06 -6.21
C LEU A 26 -3.85 -1.06 -5.50
N ARG A 27 -4.33 -0.73 -4.30
CA ARG A 27 -5.30 -1.60 -3.58
C ARG A 27 -6.59 -1.80 -4.36
N ARG A 28 -7.07 -0.75 -5.05
CA ARG A 28 -8.27 -0.84 -5.87
C ARG A 28 -8.05 -1.77 -7.05
N TRP A 29 -6.94 -1.59 -7.78
CA TRP A 29 -6.60 -2.43 -8.91
C TRP A 29 -6.42 -3.91 -8.50
N LEU A 30 -5.73 -4.18 -7.39
CA LEU A 30 -5.58 -5.54 -6.86
C LEU A 30 -6.95 -6.18 -6.55
N ARG A 31 -7.87 -5.43 -5.93
CA ARG A 31 -9.22 -5.90 -5.64
C ARG A 31 -10.04 -6.16 -6.91
N GLU A 32 -9.99 -5.26 -7.89
CA GLU A 32 -10.73 -5.38 -9.15
C GLU A 32 -10.28 -6.60 -9.98
N ASN A 33 -9.02 -7.01 -9.84
CA ASN A 33 -8.47 -8.20 -10.50
C ASN A 33 -8.54 -9.46 -9.63
N GLY A 34 -9.15 -9.41 -8.44
CA GLY A 34 -9.33 -10.58 -7.57
C GLY A 34 -8.04 -11.04 -6.84
N PHE A 35 -7.02 -10.19 -6.77
CA PHE A 35 -5.75 -10.53 -6.12
C PHE A 35 -5.81 -10.31 -4.62
N ALA A 36 -5.42 -11.33 -3.84
CA ALA A 36 -5.26 -11.21 -2.40
C ALA A 36 -4.06 -10.31 -2.07
N PHE A 37 -4.24 -9.42 -1.10
CA PHE A 37 -3.16 -8.53 -0.64
C PHE A 37 -3.31 -8.17 0.84
N THR A 38 -2.19 -7.90 1.50
CA THR A 38 -2.14 -7.27 2.83
C THR A 38 -1.72 -5.81 2.70
N SER A 39 -2.24 -4.92 3.54
CA SER A 39 -1.78 -3.53 3.55
C SER A 39 -1.61 -2.95 4.95
N TYR A 40 -0.48 -2.30 5.18
CA TYR A 40 -0.14 -1.60 6.41
C TYR A 40 0.15 -0.13 6.13
N TYR A 41 0.04 0.73 7.13
CA TYR A 41 0.54 2.10 7.04
C TYR A 41 1.34 2.44 8.29
N TYR A 42 2.49 3.07 8.07
CA TYR A 42 3.38 3.56 9.11
C TYR A 42 3.25 5.08 9.16
N LEU A 43 2.85 5.62 10.31
CA LEU A 43 2.94 7.05 10.57
C LEU A 43 4.32 7.33 11.14
N GLU A 44 5.12 8.10 10.42
CA GLU A 44 6.35 8.67 10.98
C GLU A 44 5.91 9.77 11.96
N TYR A 45 5.82 9.42 13.24
CA TYR A 45 5.75 10.40 14.31
C TYR A 45 7.14 11.05 14.40
N LEU A 46 7.23 12.31 14.01
CA LEU A 46 8.36 13.16 14.39
C LEU A 46 8.30 13.31 15.91
N GLN A 47 9.18 12.61 16.60
CA GLN A 47 9.46 12.80 18.02
C GLN A 47 10.28 14.07 18.21
#